data_AF-A0A9D6VLJ6-F1
#
_entry.id   AF-A0A9D6VLJ6-F1
#
_cell.length_a   1.000
_cell.length_b   1.000
_cell.length_c   1.000
_cell.angle_alpha   90.00
_cell.angle_beta   90.00
_cell.angle_gamma   90.00
#
_symmetry.space_group_name_H-M   'P 1'
#
loop_
_entity.id
_entity.type
_entity.pdbx_description
1 polymer ?
#
loop_
_entity_poly.entity_id
_entity_poly.type
_entity_poly.pdbx_seq_one_letter_code
_entity_poly.pdbx_strand_id
1 'polypeptide(L)'
;MQDKLETRGYLPDIVELNLASDNISDLFQEVAGIICSSKKIVNSQSALREFQNFSREWNRNKKNMVDEGINFFRNGIFPFTINYCPFLEMSESLLFLGKTNKGLSTGINDTPPVRVICSMLFHSVESFEQKKQEDLERQKFNLYWNNLFTNKKFIEGFLELTSSDDLIMLIAETHNYLEKRRYPRYSIDTVAYCRTLLFDDDVAENKEKVRVRNISHQGILLEHSNPFPVNNAVEISLLLDDRILYMVGKVCRVDKLKEIESDKYYSGVNLTQISSENQLLISRYLQSCQ
;
A
#
# COMPACT_ATOMS: atom_id res chain seq x y z
N MET A 1 22.48 -3.96 7.33
CA MET A 1 22.99 -3.00 6.33
C MET A 1 22.39 -3.22 4.93
N GLN A 2 21.87 -4.42 4.63
CA GLN A 2 21.16 -4.75 3.38
C GLN A 2 19.74 -4.12 3.26
N ASP A 3 19.04 -3.87 4.37
CA ASP A 3 17.67 -3.32 4.34
C ASP A 3 17.56 -1.85 3.89
N LYS A 4 18.63 -1.05 3.94
CA LYS A 4 18.61 0.36 3.51
C LYS A 4 18.61 0.53 1.98
N LEU A 5 18.90 -0.54 1.22
CA LEU A 5 19.00 -0.50 -0.24
C LEU A 5 17.68 -0.77 -0.95
N GLU A 6 16.76 -1.55 -0.36
CA GLU A 6 15.47 -1.88 -1.00
C GLU A 6 14.48 -0.71 -1.03
N THR A 7 14.50 0.18 -0.03
CA THR A 7 13.58 1.33 0.02
C THR A 7 13.93 2.42 -0.98
N ARG A 8 15.18 2.49 -1.47
CA ARG A 8 15.59 3.49 -2.47
C ARG A 8 14.81 3.37 -3.77
N GLY A 9 14.40 2.16 -4.14
CA GLY A 9 13.61 1.95 -5.36
C GLY A 9 12.22 2.58 -5.31
N TYR A 10 11.69 2.86 -4.11
CA TYR A 10 10.31 3.35 -3.95
C TYR A 10 10.21 4.83 -3.60
N LEU A 11 11.34 5.53 -3.46
CA LEU A 11 11.35 6.96 -3.16
C LEU A 11 10.98 7.76 -4.42
N PRO A 12 10.29 8.91 -4.27
CA PRO A 12 10.04 9.80 -5.41
C PRO A 12 11.35 10.30 -6.01
N ASP A 13 11.39 10.33 -7.33
CA ASP A 13 12.49 10.94 -8.09
C ASP A 13 12.41 12.46 -8.04
N ILE A 14 11.17 12.98 -8.00
CA ILE A 14 10.89 14.41 -7.91
C ILE A 14 9.90 14.65 -6.78
N VAL A 15 10.24 15.61 -5.93
CA VAL A 15 9.36 16.11 -4.86
C VAL A 15 9.17 17.60 -5.06
N GLU A 16 7.95 18.03 -5.41
CA GLU A 16 7.60 19.46 -5.53
C GLU A 16 6.63 19.87 -4.42
N LEU A 17 7.08 20.73 -3.51
CA LEU A 17 6.30 21.09 -2.33
C LEU A 17 5.41 22.33 -2.54
N ASN A 18 5.52 23.04 -3.67
CA ASN A 18 4.87 24.33 -3.86
C ASN A 18 4.20 24.49 -5.23
N LEU A 19 3.40 23.50 -5.66
CA LEU A 19 2.66 23.62 -6.93
C LEU A 19 1.69 24.81 -6.88
N ALA A 20 1.85 25.73 -7.82
CA ALA A 20 1.21 27.03 -7.84
C ALA A 20 -0.09 27.07 -8.67
N SER A 21 -0.38 26.00 -9.41
CA SER A 21 -1.60 25.90 -10.23
C SER A 21 -2.86 26.22 -9.43
N ASP A 22 -3.78 26.96 -10.06
CA ASP A 22 -5.08 27.33 -9.48
C ASP A 22 -6.23 26.41 -9.95
N ASN A 23 -5.99 25.57 -10.95
CA ASN A 23 -6.94 24.57 -11.44
C ASN A 23 -6.22 23.31 -11.96
N ILE A 24 -6.98 22.24 -12.17
CA ILE A 24 -6.43 20.96 -12.63
C ILE A 24 -5.80 21.04 -14.04
N SER A 25 -6.34 21.85 -14.94
CA SER A 25 -5.78 21.98 -16.29
C SER A 25 -4.38 22.58 -16.28
N ASP A 26 -4.17 23.62 -15.46
CA ASP A 26 -2.86 24.26 -15.29
C ASP A 26 -1.90 23.32 -14.54
N LEU A 27 -2.44 22.54 -13.59
CA LEU A 27 -1.68 21.51 -12.87
C LEU A 27 -1.05 20.48 -13.81
N PHE A 28 -1.80 20.03 -14.84
CA PHE A 28 -1.26 19.13 -15.86
C PHE A 28 -0.02 19.74 -16.53
N GLN A 29 -0.04 21.04 -16.85
CA GLN A 29 1.07 21.71 -17.53
C GLN A 29 2.26 21.95 -16.61
N GLU A 30 2.01 22.38 -15.37
CA GLU A 30 3.04 22.62 -14.36
C GLU A 30 3.79 21.31 -14.04
N VAL A 31 3.05 20.24 -13.72
CA VAL A 31 3.63 18.92 -13.43
C VAL A 31 4.38 18.36 -14.65
N ALA A 32 3.85 18.55 -15.86
CA ALA A 32 4.55 18.16 -17.08
C ALA A 32 5.89 18.88 -17.23
N GLY A 33 5.92 20.20 -17.03
CA GLY A 33 7.15 21.00 -17.12
C GLY A 33 8.22 20.52 -16.15
N ILE A 34 7.81 20.21 -14.92
CA ILE A 34 8.71 19.68 -13.88
C ILE A 34 9.22 18.28 -14.27
N ILE A 35 8.33 17.35 -14.61
CA ILE A 35 8.71 15.98 -14.98
C ILE A 35 9.63 15.97 -16.20
N CYS A 36 9.35 16.80 -17.21
CA CYS A 36 10.14 16.91 -18.44
C CYS A 36 11.56 17.41 -18.23
N SER A 37 11.86 18.01 -17.07
CA SER A 37 13.22 18.41 -16.67
C SER A 37 14.06 17.26 -16.12
N SER A 38 13.43 16.12 -15.81
CA SER A 38 14.13 14.93 -15.33
C SER A 38 15.01 14.34 -16.41
N LYS A 39 16.22 13.92 -16.01
CA LYS A 39 17.15 13.17 -16.87
C LYS A 39 16.59 11.81 -17.32
N LYS A 40 15.55 11.31 -16.63
CA LYS A 40 14.86 10.07 -16.99
C LYS A 40 13.98 10.23 -18.23
N ILE A 41 13.62 11.45 -18.60
CA ILE A 41 12.84 11.73 -19.81
C ILE A 41 13.79 11.90 -20.99
N VAL A 42 13.70 10.99 -21.97
CA VAL A 42 14.53 11.00 -23.18
C VAL A 42 13.99 12.01 -24.20
N ASN A 43 12.67 12.14 -24.29
CA ASN A 43 12.00 13.03 -25.24
C ASN A 43 10.97 13.94 -24.56
N SER A 44 11.41 15.11 -24.08
CA SER A 44 10.57 16.09 -23.39
C SER A 44 9.43 16.64 -24.26
N GLN A 45 9.59 16.71 -25.59
CA GLN A 45 8.53 17.19 -26.48
C GLN A 45 7.37 16.19 -26.58
N SER A 46 7.69 14.90 -26.76
CA SER A 46 6.70 13.83 -26.75
C SER A 46 6.02 13.72 -25.39
N ALA A 47 6.80 13.81 -24.31
CA ALA A 47 6.28 13.84 -22.95
C ALA A 47 5.24 14.94 -22.74
N LEU A 48 5.57 16.18 -23.13
CA LEU A 48 4.67 17.32 -22.99
C LEU A 48 3.35 17.14 -23.77
N ARG A 49 3.40 16.53 -24.96
CA ARG A 49 2.19 16.21 -25.74
C ARG A 49 1.31 15.19 -25.04
N GLU A 50 1.88 14.18 -24.38
CA GLU A 50 1.11 13.22 -23.60
C GLU A 50 0.41 13.87 -22.42
N PHE A 51 1.09 14.72 -21.65
CA PHE A 51 0.44 15.48 -20.58
C PHE A 51 -0.69 16.39 -21.08
N GLN A 52 -0.53 16.99 -22.27
CA GLN A 52 -1.62 17.72 -22.93
C GLN A 52 -2.80 16.82 -23.31
N ASN A 53 -2.54 15.60 -23.77
CA ASN A 53 -3.60 14.63 -24.06
C ASN A 53 -4.36 14.24 -22.79
N PHE A 54 -3.65 13.97 -21.68
CA PHE A 54 -4.28 13.71 -20.38
C PHE A 54 -5.12 14.87 -19.87
N SER A 55 -4.64 16.11 -20.02
CA SER A 55 -5.44 17.30 -19.67
C SER A 55 -6.74 17.37 -20.48
N ARG A 56 -6.69 17.05 -21.78
CA ARG A 56 -7.90 16.98 -22.63
C ARG A 56 -8.83 15.83 -22.21
N GLU A 57 -8.27 14.68 -21.85
CA GLU A 57 -9.03 13.52 -21.40
C GLU A 57 -9.73 13.79 -20.07
N TRP A 58 -9.04 14.40 -19.11
CA TRP A 58 -9.62 14.85 -17.85
C TRP A 58 -10.85 15.72 -18.09
N ASN A 59 -10.73 16.72 -18.98
CA ASN A 59 -11.85 17.61 -19.29
C ASN A 59 -13.07 16.87 -19.88
N ARG A 60 -12.87 15.73 -20.54
CA ARG A 60 -13.95 14.91 -21.11
C ARG A 60 -14.51 13.88 -20.12
N ASN A 61 -13.64 13.28 -19.30
CA ASN A 61 -13.92 12.05 -18.56
C ASN A 61 -13.70 12.17 -17.04
N LYS A 62 -13.52 13.39 -16.49
CA LYS A 62 -13.21 13.60 -15.06
C LYS A 62 -14.09 12.81 -14.09
N LYS A 63 -15.39 12.65 -14.39
CA LYS A 63 -16.30 11.89 -13.51
C LYS A 63 -15.91 10.42 -13.41
N ASN A 64 -15.71 9.76 -14.54
CA ASN A 64 -15.29 8.36 -14.56
C ASN A 64 -13.91 8.19 -13.90
N MET A 65 -12.97 9.10 -14.16
CA MET A 65 -11.64 9.06 -13.54
C MET A 65 -11.69 9.20 -12.02
N VAL A 66 -12.57 10.08 -11.50
CA VAL A 66 -12.78 10.23 -10.06
C VAL A 66 -13.47 9.01 -9.46
N ASP A 67 -14.48 8.45 -10.14
CA ASP A 67 -15.20 7.26 -9.68
C ASP A 67 -14.25 6.04 -9.60
N GLU A 68 -13.36 5.86 -10.58
CA GLU A 68 -12.33 4.82 -10.58
C GLU A 68 -11.27 5.03 -9.49
N GLY A 69 -10.92 6.29 -9.19
CA GLY A 69 -9.91 6.69 -8.22
C GLY A 69 -10.46 7.10 -6.85
N ILE A 70 -11.72 6.78 -6.52
CA ILE A 70 -12.47 7.45 -5.44
C ILE A 70 -11.77 7.41 -4.07
N ASN A 71 -11.03 6.34 -3.78
CA ASN A 71 -10.29 6.21 -2.52
C ASN A 71 -9.17 7.25 -2.38
N PHE A 72 -8.52 7.65 -3.48
CA PHE A 72 -7.51 8.71 -3.46
C PHE A 72 -8.15 10.08 -3.35
N PHE A 73 -9.19 10.32 -4.15
CA PHE A 73 -9.87 11.61 -4.16
C PHE A 73 -10.51 11.93 -2.81
N ARG A 74 -11.05 10.94 -2.08
CA ARG A 74 -11.55 11.11 -0.70
C ARG A 74 -10.49 11.60 0.29
N ASN A 75 -9.22 11.33 0.01
CA ASN A 75 -8.09 11.77 0.83
C ASN A 75 -7.47 13.09 0.31
N GLY A 76 -8.09 13.75 -0.67
CA GLY A 76 -7.53 14.94 -1.32
C GLY A 76 -6.29 14.64 -2.16
N ILE A 77 -6.17 13.42 -2.68
CA ILE A 77 -5.04 12.97 -3.49
C ILE A 77 -5.50 12.84 -4.93
N PHE A 78 -4.75 13.45 -5.84
CA PHE A 78 -4.94 13.30 -7.28
C PHE A 78 -3.90 12.33 -7.82
N PRO A 79 -4.30 11.09 -8.14
CA PRO A 79 -3.42 10.13 -8.78
C PRO A 79 -3.28 10.48 -10.27
N PHE A 80 -2.10 10.94 -10.66
CA PHE A 80 -1.64 10.90 -12.04
C PHE A 80 -1.10 9.50 -12.35
N THR A 81 -1.98 8.51 -12.46
CA THR A 81 -1.55 7.22 -13.02
C THR A 81 -1.54 7.31 -14.53
N ILE A 82 -0.43 7.79 -15.08
CA ILE A 82 -0.13 7.61 -16.50
C ILE A 82 0.37 6.16 -16.64
N ASN A 83 -0.58 5.24 -16.74
CA ASN A 83 -0.28 3.84 -17.01
C ASN A 83 0.38 3.73 -18.38
N TYR A 84 1.63 3.25 -18.40
CA TYR A 84 2.43 2.96 -19.58
C TYR A 84 2.19 3.92 -20.74
N CYS A 85 2.97 4.99 -20.81
CA CYS A 85 3.02 5.75 -22.04
C CYS A 85 4.07 5.13 -22.96
N PRO A 86 3.70 4.29 -23.95
CA PRO A 86 4.64 3.79 -24.95
C PRO A 86 5.29 4.94 -25.75
N PHE A 87 4.75 6.16 -25.64
CA PHE A 87 5.23 7.37 -26.30
C PHE A 87 6.06 8.29 -25.39
N LEU A 88 6.09 8.01 -24.07
CA LEU A 88 7.05 8.61 -23.15
C LEU A 88 8.33 7.78 -23.26
N GLU A 89 9.21 8.17 -24.19
CA GLU A 89 10.58 7.64 -24.20
C GLU A 89 11.25 8.06 -22.88
N MET A 90 11.40 7.09 -21.98
CA MET A 90 12.06 7.26 -20.68
C MET A 90 13.20 6.27 -20.58
N SER A 91 14.25 6.58 -19.80
CA SER A 91 15.35 5.64 -19.56
C SER A 91 15.06 4.66 -18.42
N GLU A 92 14.15 5.02 -17.51
CA GLU A 92 13.75 4.24 -16.33
C GLU A 92 12.40 4.78 -15.80
N SER A 93 11.76 4.03 -14.90
CA SER A 93 10.52 4.47 -14.25
C SER A 93 10.75 5.76 -13.44
N LEU A 94 9.74 6.63 -13.41
CA LEU A 94 9.77 7.92 -12.72
C LEU A 94 8.58 8.06 -11.79
N LEU A 95 8.84 8.44 -10.55
CA LEU A 95 7.85 8.81 -9.56
C LEU A 95 7.96 10.29 -9.20
N PHE A 96 6.87 11.03 -9.42
CA PHE A 96 6.71 12.40 -8.99
C PHE A 96 5.71 12.46 -7.85
N LEU A 97 6.08 13.18 -6.80
CA LEU A 97 5.22 13.51 -5.68
C LEU A 97 5.19 15.03 -5.51
N GLY A 98 4.02 15.61 -5.33
CA GLY A 98 3.95 17.02 -5.03
C GLY A 98 2.74 17.41 -4.20
N LYS A 99 2.78 18.63 -3.67
CA LYS A 99 1.63 19.24 -3.00
C LYS A 99 1.32 20.61 -3.58
N THR A 100 0.03 20.93 -3.58
CA THR A 100 -0.45 22.22 -4.07
C THR A 100 -0.49 23.24 -2.94
N ASN A 101 -0.15 24.48 -3.27
CA ASN A 101 -0.23 25.61 -2.32
C ASN A 101 -1.66 25.87 -1.87
N LYS A 102 -2.61 25.62 -2.78
CA LYS A 102 -4.06 25.74 -2.55
C LYS A 102 -4.73 24.42 -2.92
N GLY A 103 -5.74 24.02 -2.15
CA GLY A 103 -6.56 22.87 -2.53
C GLY A 103 -7.26 23.12 -3.87
N LEU A 104 -7.15 22.18 -4.81
CA LEU A 104 -7.72 22.27 -6.15
C LEU A 104 -9.06 21.55 -6.22
N SER A 105 -10.10 22.26 -6.68
CA SER A 105 -11.39 21.63 -6.93
C SER A 105 -11.34 20.76 -8.18
N THR A 106 -11.88 19.55 -8.09
CA THR A 106 -12.12 18.67 -9.26
C THR A 106 -13.37 19.10 -10.04
N GLY A 107 -14.21 19.96 -9.44
CA GLY A 107 -15.52 20.31 -9.94
C GLY A 107 -16.52 19.15 -9.93
N ILE A 108 -16.32 18.17 -9.03
CA ILE A 108 -17.23 17.05 -8.76
C ILE A 108 -17.71 17.14 -7.32
N ASN A 109 -19.03 17.01 -7.13
CA ASN A 109 -19.65 17.06 -5.81
C ASN A 109 -19.07 15.95 -4.89
N ASP A 110 -19.01 16.24 -3.60
CA ASP A 110 -18.56 15.31 -2.55
C ASP A 110 -17.10 14.85 -2.64
N THR A 111 -16.27 15.53 -3.45
CA THR A 111 -14.82 15.35 -3.43
C THR A 111 -14.14 16.52 -2.71
N PRO A 112 -13.25 16.27 -1.74
CA PRO A 112 -12.48 17.33 -1.12
C PRO A 112 -11.50 17.96 -2.12
N PRO A 113 -11.02 19.18 -1.85
CA PRO A 113 -9.98 19.78 -2.64
C PRO A 113 -8.72 18.90 -2.68
N VAL A 114 -8.18 18.72 -3.87
CA VAL A 114 -6.93 18.01 -4.11
C VAL A 114 -5.78 18.83 -3.57
N ARG A 115 -4.93 18.21 -2.75
CA ARG A 115 -3.75 18.84 -2.15
C ARG A 115 -2.47 18.05 -2.39
N VAL A 116 -2.56 16.76 -2.68
CA VAL A 116 -1.42 15.89 -2.96
C VAL A 116 -1.53 15.36 -4.38
N ILE A 117 -0.43 15.43 -5.12
CA ILE A 117 -0.32 14.99 -6.51
C ILE A 117 0.69 13.86 -6.55
N CYS A 118 0.32 12.72 -7.11
CA CYS A 118 1.24 11.61 -7.29
C CYS A 118 1.21 11.14 -8.73
N SER A 119 2.33 11.21 -9.45
CA SER A 119 2.47 10.68 -10.80
C SER A 119 3.45 9.53 -10.86
N MET A 120 3.01 8.39 -11.38
CA MET A 120 3.85 7.21 -11.58
C MET A 120 3.95 6.91 -13.07
N LEU A 121 5.16 7.02 -13.63
CA LEU A 121 5.46 6.74 -15.02
C LEU A 121 6.33 5.49 -15.10
N PHE A 122 5.82 4.42 -15.71
CA PHE A 122 6.57 3.17 -15.87
C PHE A 122 7.28 3.13 -17.24
N HIS A 123 8.57 2.79 -17.26
CA HIS A 123 9.30 2.53 -18.49
C HIS A 123 8.81 1.22 -19.14
N SER A 124 8.61 1.21 -20.46
CA SER A 124 7.99 0.06 -21.13
C SER A 124 8.27 0.02 -22.63
N VAL A 125 9.45 -0.48 -23.02
CA VAL A 125 9.57 -1.14 -24.34
C VAL A 125 9.05 -2.58 -24.26
N GLU A 126 9.27 -3.28 -23.14
CA GLU A 126 8.96 -4.72 -23.00
C GLU A 126 7.48 -5.03 -22.68
N SER A 127 6.77 -4.18 -21.93
CA SER A 127 5.35 -4.38 -21.56
C SER A 127 4.35 -3.98 -22.65
N PHE A 128 4.75 -3.21 -23.66
CA PHE A 128 3.89 -2.94 -24.83
C PHE A 128 3.77 -4.18 -25.74
N GLU A 129 4.83 -4.97 -25.84
CA GLU A 129 4.85 -6.22 -26.61
C GLU A 129 4.21 -7.39 -25.83
N GLN A 130 4.31 -7.39 -24.50
CA GLN A 130 3.74 -8.43 -23.64
C GLN A 130 2.40 -8.03 -23.02
N LYS A 131 1.36 -7.81 -23.85
CA LYS A 131 -0.03 -7.49 -23.43
C LYS A 131 -0.73 -8.53 -22.51
N LYS A 132 -0.02 -9.52 -21.96
CA LYS A 132 -0.59 -10.64 -21.21
C LYS A 132 0.15 -11.00 -19.91
N GLN A 133 1.31 -10.40 -19.60
CA GLN A 133 2.04 -10.73 -18.37
C GLN A 133 1.80 -9.64 -17.31
N GLU A 134 1.45 -10.07 -16.10
CA GLU A 134 1.31 -9.17 -14.96
C GLU A 134 2.66 -8.52 -14.65
N ASP A 135 2.75 -7.20 -14.80
CA ASP A 135 3.92 -6.43 -14.37
C ASP A 135 3.98 -6.37 -12.83
N LEU A 136 4.83 -7.25 -12.28
CA LEU A 136 5.08 -7.39 -10.85
C LEU A 136 5.72 -6.15 -10.24
N GLU A 137 6.49 -5.37 -11.00
CA GLU A 137 7.10 -4.14 -10.52
C GLU A 137 6.01 -3.09 -10.28
N ARG A 138 5.17 -2.86 -11.29
CA ARG A 138 4.00 -1.97 -11.19
C ARG A 138 3.09 -2.36 -10.02
N GLN A 139 2.78 -3.66 -9.87
CA GLN A 139 1.93 -4.12 -8.76
C GLN A 139 2.54 -3.81 -7.39
N LYS A 140 3.85 -4.00 -7.22
CA LYS A 140 4.55 -3.70 -5.96
C LYS A 140 4.57 -2.20 -5.68
N PHE A 141 4.86 -1.36 -6.68
CA PHE A 141 4.84 0.10 -6.53
C PHE A 141 3.45 0.61 -6.15
N ASN A 142 2.41 0.16 -6.86
CA ASN A 142 1.04 0.54 -6.57
C ASN A 142 0.66 0.13 -5.14
N LEU A 143 0.99 -1.10 -4.72
CA LEU A 143 0.71 -1.55 -3.36
C LEU A 143 1.39 -0.65 -2.31
N TYR A 144 2.67 -0.35 -2.50
CA TYR A 144 3.45 0.48 -1.58
C TYR A 144 2.85 1.88 -1.43
N TRP A 145 2.62 2.57 -2.55
CA TRP A 145 2.14 3.95 -2.53
C TRP A 145 0.66 4.05 -2.15
N ASN A 146 -0.16 3.06 -2.49
CA ASN A 146 -1.55 3.01 -2.00
C ASN A 146 -1.61 2.89 -0.48
N ASN A 147 -0.72 2.09 0.13
CA ASN A 147 -0.63 1.99 1.59
C ASN A 147 -0.18 3.32 2.22
N LEU A 148 0.75 4.04 1.59
CA LEU A 148 1.16 5.38 2.03
C LEU A 148 0.01 6.39 1.93
N PHE A 149 -0.67 6.44 0.79
CA PHE A 149 -1.77 7.38 0.50
C PHE A 149 -3.10 7.03 1.15
N THR A 150 -3.18 5.92 1.87
CA THR A 150 -4.29 5.61 2.78
C THR A 150 -3.92 5.88 4.23
N ASN A 151 -2.65 6.15 4.53
CA ASN A 151 -2.19 6.51 5.87
C ASN A 151 -2.38 8.01 6.12
N LYS A 152 -3.33 8.34 7.01
CA LYS A 152 -3.64 9.73 7.38
C LYS A 152 -2.44 10.50 7.93
N LYS A 153 -1.61 9.86 8.78
CA LYS A 153 -0.40 10.49 9.36
C LYS A 153 0.60 10.86 8.27
N PHE A 154 0.75 10.01 7.25
CA PHE A 154 1.62 10.32 6.11
C PHE A 154 1.11 11.54 5.34
N ILE A 155 -0.19 11.57 5.01
CA ILE A 155 -0.77 12.67 4.24
C ILE A 155 -0.64 13.99 5.00
N GLU A 156 -1.01 14.00 6.29
CA GLU A 156 -0.90 15.20 7.14
C GLU A 156 0.55 15.67 7.25
N GLY A 157 1.47 14.75 7.57
CA GLY A 157 2.90 15.08 7.63
C GLY A 157 3.47 15.56 6.30
N PHE A 158 3.02 14.97 5.18
CA PHE A 158 3.47 15.38 3.83
C PHE A 158 3.03 16.80 3.51
N LEU A 159 1.79 17.14 3.86
CA LEU A 159 1.24 18.50 3.69
C LEU A 159 1.96 19.53 4.57
N GLU A 160 2.56 19.12 5.68
CA GLU A 160 3.32 19.96 6.61
C GLU A 160 4.81 20.12 6.23
N LEU A 161 5.34 19.29 5.32
CA LEU A 161 6.75 19.39 4.91
C LEU A 161 7.12 20.77 4.39
N THR A 162 8.25 21.31 4.86
CA THR A 162 8.81 22.57 4.35
C THR A 162 10.02 22.34 3.45
N SER A 163 10.68 21.19 3.57
CA SER A 163 11.79 20.73 2.73
C SER A 163 11.52 19.34 2.18
N SER A 164 11.99 19.08 0.96
CA SER A 164 11.94 17.73 0.36
C SER A 164 12.89 16.76 1.07
N ASP A 165 13.93 17.25 1.74
CA ASP A 165 14.89 16.43 2.49
C ASP A 165 14.22 15.71 3.68
N ASP A 166 13.20 16.33 4.27
CA ASP A 166 12.45 15.79 5.41
C ASP A 166 11.50 14.66 5.00
N LEU A 167 11.25 14.48 3.69
CA LEU A 167 10.39 13.42 3.19
C LEU A 167 10.89 12.04 3.60
N ILE A 168 12.21 11.81 3.57
CA ILE A 168 12.78 10.51 3.94
C ILE A 168 12.51 10.21 5.42
N MET A 169 12.54 11.22 6.29
CA MET A 169 12.20 11.06 7.71
C MET A 169 10.72 10.77 7.89
N LEU A 170 9.84 11.52 7.22
CA LEU A 170 8.39 11.26 7.23
C LEU A 170 8.07 9.85 6.74
N ILE A 171 8.67 9.46 5.60
CA ILE A 171 8.58 8.11 5.05
C ILE A 171 9.08 7.12 6.11
N ALA A 172 10.26 7.29 6.70
CA ALA A 172 10.80 6.39 7.74
C ALA A 172 9.89 6.24 8.97
N GLU A 173 9.34 7.35 9.48
CA GLU A 173 8.40 7.37 10.61
C GLU A 173 7.07 6.70 10.28
N THR A 174 6.62 6.86 9.04
CA THR A 174 5.45 6.15 8.50
C THR A 174 5.80 4.69 8.20
N HIS A 175 7.06 4.39 7.89
CA HIS A 175 7.58 3.07 7.53
C HIS A 175 7.69 2.11 8.69
N ASN A 176 7.69 2.61 9.93
CA ASN A 176 7.38 1.77 11.09
C ASN A 176 5.98 1.10 10.97
N TYR A 177 5.16 1.54 10.02
CA TYR A 177 3.87 0.93 9.62
C TYR A 177 3.82 0.37 8.18
N LEU A 178 4.86 0.54 7.34
CA LEU A 178 4.80 0.13 5.93
C LEU A 178 5.18 -1.34 5.75
N GLU A 179 4.14 -2.10 6.00
CA GLU A 179 3.85 -3.44 5.56
C GLU A 179 4.31 -3.69 4.09
N LYS A 180 5.44 -4.38 3.87
CA LYS A 180 5.83 -4.99 2.55
C LYS A 180 4.83 -6.05 2.06
N ARG A 181 3.67 -6.19 2.69
CA ARG A 181 2.73 -7.30 2.51
C ARG A 181 1.51 -6.80 1.75
N ARG A 182 0.94 -7.69 0.93
CA ARG A 182 -0.24 -7.43 0.08
C ARG A 182 -1.46 -6.92 0.85
N TYR A 183 -1.53 -7.15 2.16
CA TYR A 183 -2.61 -6.71 3.03
C TYR A 183 -2.05 -6.09 4.31
N PRO A 184 -2.46 -4.85 4.66
CA PRO A 184 -2.05 -4.18 5.90
C PRO A 184 -2.42 -5.02 7.12
N ARG A 185 -1.57 -5.02 8.13
CA ARG A 185 -1.83 -5.65 9.42
C ARG A 185 -2.31 -4.62 10.42
N TYR A 186 -3.36 -4.97 11.14
CA TYR A 186 -3.89 -4.15 12.21
C TYR A 186 -3.48 -4.78 13.53
N SER A 187 -2.92 -3.97 14.41
CA SER A 187 -2.62 -4.41 15.77
C SER A 187 -3.94 -4.65 16.48
N ILE A 188 -4.13 -5.85 17.00
CA ILE A 188 -5.31 -6.22 17.74
C ILE A 188 -4.87 -6.85 19.05
N ASP A 189 -5.73 -6.79 20.05
CA ASP A 189 -5.51 -7.47 21.32
C ASP A 189 -6.67 -8.41 21.62
N THR A 190 -6.59 -9.61 21.06
CA THR A 190 -7.57 -10.67 21.27
C THR A 190 -6.88 -12.01 21.46
N VAL A 191 -7.68 -13.05 21.66
CA VAL A 191 -7.23 -14.43 21.85
C VAL A 191 -7.70 -15.31 20.70
N ALA A 192 -6.90 -16.31 20.40
CA ALA A 192 -7.28 -17.41 19.53
C ALA A 192 -6.99 -18.74 20.22
N TYR A 193 -7.70 -19.79 19.79
CA TYR A 193 -7.44 -21.15 20.20
C TYR A 193 -6.89 -21.91 18.99
N CYS A 194 -5.66 -22.39 19.09
CA CYS A 194 -4.90 -22.92 17.96
C CYS A 194 -4.48 -24.37 18.18
N ARG A 195 -4.46 -25.17 17.11
CA ARG A 195 -3.85 -26.51 17.13
C ARG A 195 -3.12 -26.80 15.83
N THR A 196 -2.01 -27.52 15.92
CA THR A 196 -1.27 -28.00 14.74
C THR A 196 -2.01 -29.18 14.14
N LEU A 197 -2.23 -29.17 12.82
CA LEU A 197 -2.70 -30.33 12.07
C LEU A 197 -1.47 -31.20 11.77
N LEU A 198 -1.36 -32.34 12.44
CA LEU A 198 -0.39 -33.38 12.10
C LEU A 198 -1.07 -34.43 11.21
N PHE A 199 -0.30 -35.10 10.37
CA PHE A 199 -0.81 -36.07 9.39
C PHE A 199 -1.28 -37.41 10.01
N ASP A 200 -1.06 -37.61 11.32
CA ASP A 200 -1.58 -38.75 12.08
C ASP A 200 -2.52 -38.23 13.17
N ASP A 201 -3.82 -38.47 12.98
CA ASP A 201 -4.90 -38.17 13.91
C ASP A 201 -4.90 -39.19 15.06
N ASP A 202 -4.52 -38.75 16.25
CA ASP A 202 -5.01 -39.34 17.52
C ASP A 202 -4.91 -38.41 18.74
N VAL A 203 -4.49 -37.14 18.56
CA VAL A 203 -4.45 -36.18 19.67
C VAL A 203 -5.73 -35.35 19.67
N ALA A 204 -6.74 -35.89 20.36
CA ALA A 204 -7.96 -35.17 20.68
C ALA A 204 -7.66 -33.87 21.48
N GLU A 205 -8.20 -32.77 20.97
CA GLU A 205 -8.81 -31.63 21.68
C GLU A 205 -8.00 -30.53 22.37
N ASN A 206 -6.70 -30.64 22.61
CA ASN A 206 -6.00 -29.54 23.31
C ASN A 206 -5.60 -28.39 22.37
N LYS A 207 -6.53 -27.46 22.13
CA LYS A 207 -6.21 -26.16 21.52
C LYS A 207 -5.44 -25.29 22.52
N GLU A 208 -4.28 -24.79 22.10
CA GLU A 208 -3.51 -23.81 22.86
C GLU A 208 -4.20 -22.44 22.77
N LYS A 209 -4.43 -21.80 23.92
CA LYS A 209 -4.87 -20.41 23.96
C LYS A 209 -3.67 -19.50 23.70
N VAL A 210 -3.73 -18.76 22.59
CA VAL A 210 -2.67 -17.86 22.14
C VAL A 210 -3.18 -16.43 22.09
N ARG A 211 -2.29 -15.45 22.25
CA ARG A 211 -2.63 -14.04 22.07
C ARG A 211 -2.39 -13.65 20.63
N VAL A 212 -3.36 -12.97 20.02
CA VAL A 212 -3.23 -12.45 18.67
C VAL A 212 -2.69 -11.03 18.77
N ARG A 213 -1.57 -10.75 18.12
CA ARG A 213 -0.91 -9.45 18.16
C ARG A 213 -1.27 -8.56 16.97
N ASN A 214 -1.46 -9.17 15.81
CA ASN A 214 -1.98 -8.48 14.65
C ASN A 214 -2.65 -9.44 13.66
N ILE A 215 -3.50 -8.89 12.81
CA ILE A 215 -4.24 -9.61 11.78
C ILE A 215 -4.28 -8.80 10.48
N SER A 216 -4.30 -9.48 9.35
CA SER A 216 -4.65 -8.95 8.03
C SER A 216 -5.61 -9.91 7.32
N HIS A 217 -6.09 -9.57 6.12
CA HIS A 217 -6.94 -10.47 5.33
C HIS A 217 -6.28 -11.81 4.98
N GLN A 218 -4.95 -11.90 5.01
CA GLN A 218 -4.21 -13.10 4.63
C GLN A 218 -3.34 -13.66 5.74
N GLY A 219 -3.27 -13.04 6.91
CA GLY A 219 -2.37 -13.54 7.93
C GLY A 219 -2.67 -13.08 9.33
N ILE A 220 -2.09 -13.80 10.28
CA ILE A 220 -2.25 -13.56 11.70
C ILE A 220 -0.89 -13.74 12.40
N LEU A 221 -0.59 -12.90 13.38
CA LEU A 221 0.57 -13.05 14.25
C LEU A 221 0.13 -13.50 15.63
N LEU A 222 0.64 -14.66 16.04
CA LEU A 222 0.30 -15.31 17.30
C LEU A 222 1.49 -15.19 18.27
N GLU A 223 1.21 -14.85 19.52
CA GLU A 223 2.11 -14.98 20.67
C GLU A 223 1.69 -16.18 21.51
N HIS A 224 2.65 -17.05 21.80
CA HIS A 224 2.42 -18.28 22.55
C HIS A 224 3.68 -18.74 23.29
N SER A 225 3.49 -19.72 24.16
CA SER A 225 4.58 -20.30 24.96
C SER A 225 5.25 -21.46 24.24
N ASN A 226 4.56 -22.10 23.28
CA ASN A 226 5.07 -23.25 22.55
C ASN A 226 5.10 -22.98 21.03
N PRO A 227 6.27 -23.07 20.37
CA PRO A 227 6.39 -22.70 18.97
C PRO A 227 5.66 -23.67 18.04
N PHE A 228 4.78 -23.14 17.19
CA PHE A 228 4.24 -23.91 16.07
C PHE A 228 5.32 -24.18 15.01
N PRO A 229 5.51 -25.41 14.52
CA PRO A 229 6.55 -25.68 13.53
C PRO A 229 6.32 -24.91 12.21
N VAL A 230 7.39 -24.33 11.66
CA VAL A 230 7.34 -23.65 10.35
C VAL A 230 6.90 -24.65 9.28
N ASN A 231 6.08 -24.18 8.34
CA ASN A 231 5.42 -24.95 7.27
C ASN A 231 4.28 -25.87 7.68
N ASN A 232 3.99 -26.05 8.98
CA ASN A 232 2.84 -26.83 9.39
C ASN A 232 1.52 -26.04 9.21
N ALA A 233 0.44 -26.79 9.01
CA ALA A 233 -0.91 -26.24 9.03
C ALA A 233 -1.39 -26.11 10.48
N VAL A 234 -2.07 -25.00 10.78
CA VAL A 234 -2.61 -24.67 12.10
C VAL A 234 -4.07 -24.31 11.92
N GLU A 235 -4.95 -24.99 12.66
CA GLU A 235 -6.33 -24.55 12.84
C GLU A 235 -6.38 -23.42 13.85
N ILE A 236 -7.17 -22.40 13.54
CA ILE A 236 -7.30 -21.18 14.33
C ILE A 236 -8.79 -20.93 14.58
N SER A 237 -9.17 -20.88 15.85
CA SER A 237 -10.47 -20.36 16.31
C SER A 237 -10.25 -18.99 16.93
N LEU A 238 -10.45 -17.94 16.13
CA LEU A 238 -10.22 -16.54 16.52
C LEU A 238 -11.47 -15.97 17.19
N LEU A 239 -11.32 -15.35 18.36
CA LEU A 239 -12.39 -14.56 18.98
C LEU A 239 -12.30 -13.11 18.48
N LEU A 240 -13.35 -12.59 17.86
CA LEU A 240 -13.41 -11.22 17.31
C LEU A 240 -14.84 -10.69 17.44
N ASP A 241 -15.03 -9.55 18.11
CA ASP A 241 -16.34 -8.93 18.38
C ASP A 241 -17.41 -9.94 18.84
N ASP A 242 -17.08 -10.72 19.88
CA ASP A 242 -17.94 -11.77 20.45
C ASP A 242 -18.33 -12.91 19.50
N ARG A 243 -17.66 -13.01 18.35
CA ARG A 243 -17.83 -14.09 17.37
C ARG A 243 -16.60 -14.97 17.31
N ILE A 244 -16.81 -16.24 16.99
CA ILE A 244 -15.72 -17.20 16.76
C ILE A 244 -15.58 -17.40 15.25
N LEU A 245 -14.42 -17.02 14.71
CA LEU A 245 -14.07 -17.27 13.31
C LEU A 245 -13.17 -18.50 13.23
N TYR A 246 -13.55 -19.43 12.37
CA TYR A 246 -12.78 -20.63 12.07
C TYR A 246 -11.98 -20.44 10.78
N MET A 247 -10.70 -20.74 10.83
CA MET A 247 -9.78 -20.65 9.70
C MET A 247 -8.62 -21.63 9.86
N VAL A 248 -7.97 -21.95 8.74
CA VAL A 248 -6.73 -22.73 8.70
C VAL A 248 -5.66 -21.87 8.03
N GLY A 249 -4.44 -21.93 8.55
CA GLY A 249 -3.30 -21.30 7.93
C GLY A 249 -2.02 -22.10 8.05
N LYS A 250 -1.03 -21.74 7.23
CA LYS A 250 0.31 -22.31 7.24
C LYS A 250 1.27 -21.41 8.01
N VAL A 251 2.02 -21.97 8.95
CA VAL A 251 3.06 -21.22 9.68
C VAL A 251 4.19 -20.84 8.70
N CYS A 252 4.49 -19.56 8.59
CA CYS A 252 5.51 -19.05 7.67
C CYS A 252 6.80 -18.62 8.37
N ARG A 253 6.73 -18.30 9.67
CA ARG A 253 7.89 -17.89 10.46
C ARG A 253 7.64 -18.12 11.94
N VAL A 254 8.70 -18.35 12.70
CA VAL A 254 8.70 -18.37 14.16
C VAL A 254 9.92 -17.62 14.68
N ASP A 255 9.68 -16.63 15.54
CA ASP A 255 10.71 -15.83 16.18
C ASP A 255 10.63 -16.02 17.71
N LYS A 256 11.77 -16.27 18.37
CA LYS A 256 11.83 -16.34 19.84
C LYS A 256 11.97 -14.93 20.41
N LEU A 257 11.12 -14.58 21.39
CA LEU A 257 11.23 -13.33 22.13
C LEU A 257 12.37 -13.44 23.15
N LYS A 258 13.34 -12.53 23.06
CA LYS A 258 14.41 -12.41 24.05
C LYS A 258 13.93 -11.51 25.20
N GLU A 259 12.98 -11.99 26.00
CA GLU A 259 12.61 -11.37 27.27
C GLU A 259 13.17 -12.18 28.44
N ILE A 260 13.43 -11.50 29.56
CA ILE A 260 14.36 -11.95 30.63
C ILE A 260 13.78 -13.09 31.51
N GLU A 261 12.48 -13.43 31.42
CA GLU A 261 11.85 -14.34 32.39
C GLU A 261 10.92 -15.44 31.83
N SER A 262 10.64 -15.49 30.52
CA SER A 262 9.84 -16.59 29.94
C SER A 262 10.10 -16.80 28.46
N ASP A 263 10.20 -18.07 28.02
CA ASP A 263 10.29 -18.44 26.61
C ASP A 263 8.95 -18.16 25.91
N LYS A 264 8.84 -16.99 25.27
CA LYS A 264 7.72 -16.67 24.39
C LYS A 264 8.15 -16.69 22.93
N TYR A 265 7.20 -16.98 22.06
CA TYR A 265 7.43 -17.07 20.63
C TYR A 265 6.38 -16.29 19.86
N TYR A 266 6.79 -15.76 18.71
CA TYR A 266 5.91 -15.20 17.70
C TYR A 266 5.83 -16.11 16.49
N SER A 267 4.64 -16.60 16.16
CA SER A 267 4.40 -17.31 14.89
C SER A 267 3.58 -16.45 13.93
N GLY A 268 4.13 -16.21 12.74
CA GLY A 268 3.37 -15.65 11.63
C GLY A 268 2.71 -16.76 10.83
N VAL A 269 1.39 -16.69 10.66
CA VAL A 269 0.60 -17.68 9.93
C VAL A 269 -0.06 -17.02 8.72
N ASN A 270 0.07 -17.65 7.54
CA ASN A 270 -0.61 -17.28 6.31
C ASN A 270 -1.91 -18.07 6.19
N LEU A 271 -3.05 -17.39 6.09
CA LEU A 271 -4.38 -18.02 6.02
C LEU A 271 -4.56 -18.70 4.67
N THR A 272 -4.81 -20.01 4.69
CA THR A 272 -4.96 -20.84 3.49
C THR A 272 -6.40 -21.27 3.26
N GLN A 273 -7.21 -21.37 4.33
CA GLN A 273 -8.63 -21.71 4.24
C GLN A 273 -9.43 -20.85 5.20
N ILE A 274 -10.41 -20.14 4.66
CA ILE A 274 -11.35 -19.30 5.40
C ILE A 274 -12.64 -19.19 4.58
N SER A 275 -13.80 -19.25 5.24
CA SER A 275 -15.08 -19.10 4.54
C SER A 275 -15.27 -17.66 4.05
N SER A 276 -16.03 -17.47 2.97
CA SER A 276 -16.36 -16.13 2.45
C SER A 276 -17.07 -15.25 3.49
N GLU A 277 -17.89 -15.85 4.35
CA GLU A 277 -18.54 -15.16 5.46
C GLU A 277 -17.51 -14.66 6.48
N ASN A 278 -16.55 -15.50 6.89
CA ASN A 278 -15.51 -15.11 7.84
C ASN A 278 -14.56 -14.06 7.23
N GLN A 279 -14.26 -14.15 5.93
CA GLN A 279 -13.51 -13.10 5.22
C GLN A 279 -14.23 -11.77 5.27
N LEU A 280 -15.54 -11.74 5.06
CA LEU A 280 -16.34 -10.51 5.13
C LEU A 280 -16.35 -9.92 6.54
N LEU A 281 -16.45 -10.77 7.57
CA LEU A 281 -16.39 -10.34 8.97
C LEU A 281 -15.04 -9.73 9.33
N ILE A 282 -13.93 -10.38 8.96
CA ILE A 282 -12.58 -9.81 9.11
C ILE A 282 -12.49 -8.49 8.36
N SER A 283 -13.01 -8.41 7.14
CA SER A 283 -12.94 -7.19 6.33
C SER A 283 -13.64 -6.01 7.00
N ARG A 284 -14.84 -6.24 7.55
CA ARG A 284 -15.59 -5.21 8.29
C ARG A 284 -14.89 -4.79 9.57
N TYR A 285 -14.32 -5.75 10.31
CA TYR A 285 -13.55 -5.46 11.52
C TYR A 285 -12.29 -4.64 11.21
N LEU A 286 -11.55 -5.00 10.16
CA LEU A 286 -10.34 -4.27 9.78
C LEU A 286 -10.64 -2.85 9.32
N GLN A 287 -11.80 -2.62 8.69
CA GLN A 287 -12.28 -1.28 8.33
C GLN A 287 -12.60 -0.41 9.55
N SER A 288 -13.06 -0.99 10.68
CA SER A 288 -13.31 -0.22 11.90
C SER A 288 -12.06 0.06 12.73
N CYS A 289 -10.96 -0.62 12.43
CA CYS A 289 -9.64 -0.39 13.03
C CYS A 289 -8.80 0.68 12.32
N GLN A 290 -9.29 1.23 11.20
CA GLN A 290 -8.70 2.35 10.45
C GLN A 290 -9.09 3.70 11.06
#